data_AF-A0A9J6G1W1-F1
#
_entry.id   AF-A0A9J6G1W1-F1
#
_cell.length_a   1.000
_cell.length_b   1.000
_cell.length_c   1.000
_cell.angle_alpha   90.00
_cell.angle_beta   90.00
_cell.angle_gamma   90.00
#
_symmetry.space_group_name_H-M   'P 1'
#
loop_
_entity.id
_entity.type
_entity.pdbx_description
1 polymer ?
#
loop_
_entity_poly.entity_id
_entity_poly.type
_entity_poly.pdbx_seq_one_letter_code
_entity_poly.pdbx_strand_id
1 'polypeptide(L)'
;MSTNDGDPPESVESEELSCSFTIKNLALPSAAWGKHTLSASPLTVAYSVCRTVESKHVLLADKLVLLSSGVGCVTREVFVKGVRQHDVACDDPALLLGRVDAMSICSGAGTVHEFSFVIGSNKVLLPETSISSKKCQGVSTEGKPCVACRHLRKALLNQRSRKRRSLNEAARISKRRGALAQTTRRLKAKLSLYTRTIEKLKQQSGELKESALANRLESLPPKQRLAVMQCFQEARRK
;
A
#
# COMPACT_ATOMS: atom_id res chain seq x y z
N MET A 1 -25.58 -54.11 -61.24
CA MET A 1 -24.43 -53.20 -61.08
C MET A 1 -24.99 -51.80 -61.06
N SER A 2 -25.26 -51.27 -59.87
CA SER A 2 -25.75 -49.89 -59.70
C SER A 2 -24.58 -49.07 -59.17
N THR A 3 -24.19 -48.07 -59.94
CA THR A 3 -23.13 -47.13 -59.63
C THR A 3 -23.58 -46.20 -58.51
N ASN A 4 -22.81 -46.21 -57.42
CA ASN A 4 -22.89 -45.25 -56.35
C ASN A 4 -22.03 -44.05 -56.79
N ASP A 5 -22.66 -42.95 -57.21
CA ASP A 5 -21.97 -41.68 -57.40
C ASP A 5 -21.91 -40.99 -56.03
N GLY A 6 -20.70 -40.98 -55.47
CA GLY A 6 -20.40 -40.27 -54.24
C GLY A 6 -20.25 -38.78 -54.51
N ASP A 7 -20.92 -37.97 -53.68
CA ASP A 7 -20.66 -36.54 -53.57
C ASP A 7 -19.19 -36.25 -53.20
N PRO A 8 -18.55 -35.22 -53.79
CA PRO A 8 -17.24 -34.76 -53.35
C PRO A 8 -17.35 -33.90 -52.07
N PRO A 9 -16.35 -33.91 -51.16
CA PRO A 9 -16.33 -33.08 -49.96
C PRO A 9 -15.81 -31.68 -50.31
N GLU A 10 -16.69 -30.77 -50.75
CA GLU A 10 -16.31 -29.43 -51.22
C GLU A 10 -16.35 -28.32 -50.13
N SER A 11 -16.63 -28.67 -48.87
CA SER A 11 -16.99 -27.67 -47.84
C SER A 11 -15.86 -27.23 -46.90
N VAL A 12 -14.72 -27.92 -46.83
CA VAL A 12 -13.69 -27.63 -45.79
C VAL A 12 -12.67 -26.58 -46.26
N GLU A 13 -12.22 -26.63 -47.51
CA GLU A 13 -11.19 -25.69 -48.02
C GLU A 13 -11.73 -24.26 -48.24
N SER A 14 -13.01 -24.14 -48.60
CA SER A 14 -13.66 -22.85 -48.88
C SER A 14 -13.84 -21.99 -47.61
N GLU A 15 -14.13 -22.61 -46.47
CA GLU A 15 -14.30 -21.91 -45.19
C GLU A 15 -12.95 -21.41 -44.63
N GLU A 16 -11.90 -22.23 -44.72
CA GLU A 16 -10.55 -21.87 -44.25
C GLU A 16 -9.94 -20.70 -45.05
N LEU A 17 -10.18 -20.65 -46.36
CA LEU A 17 -9.76 -19.54 -47.22
C LEU A 17 -10.50 -18.23 -46.89
N SER A 18 -11.80 -18.29 -46.59
CA SER A 18 -12.58 -17.10 -46.20
C SER A 18 -12.13 -16.52 -44.85
N CYS A 19 -11.83 -17.40 -43.89
CA CYS A 19 -11.45 -17.00 -42.54
C CYS A 19 -10.04 -16.40 -42.51
N SER A 20 -9.10 -17.02 -43.25
CA SER A 20 -7.72 -16.55 -43.35
C SER A 20 -7.58 -15.20 -44.08
N PHE A 21 -8.38 -14.95 -45.12
CA PHE A 21 -8.44 -13.65 -45.78
C PHE A 21 -8.99 -12.55 -44.87
N THR A 22 -10.03 -12.86 -44.09
CA THR A 22 -10.68 -11.91 -43.17
C THR A 22 -9.74 -11.43 -42.07
N ILE A 23 -8.95 -12.34 -41.48
CA ILE A 23 -8.02 -11.99 -40.39
C ILE A 23 -6.83 -11.17 -40.90
N LYS A 24 -6.42 -11.31 -42.17
CA LYS A 24 -5.35 -10.48 -42.75
C LYS A 24 -5.81 -9.05 -42.98
N ASN A 25 -7.04 -8.81 -43.42
CA ASN A 25 -7.43 -7.50 -43.94
C ASN A 25 -8.34 -6.72 -43.01
N LEU A 26 -8.13 -6.84 -41.69
CA LEU A 26 -8.91 -6.09 -40.70
C LEU A 26 -8.57 -4.60 -40.76
N ALA A 27 -9.63 -3.78 -40.70
CA ALA A 27 -9.49 -2.35 -40.53
C ALA A 27 -8.85 -2.05 -39.16
N LEU A 28 -7.84 -1.17 -39.16
CA LEU A 28 -7.14 -0.80 -37.95
C LEU A 28 -7.90 0.31 -37.21
N PRO A 29 -8.07 0.23 -35.88
CA PRO A 29 -8.80 1.25 -35.12
C PRO A 29 -8.15 2.64 -35.16
N SER A 30 -6.82 2.70 -35.30
CA SER A 30 -6.07 3.96 -35.37
C SER A 30 -4.74 3.77 -36.11
N ALA A 31 -4.11 4.87 -36.50
CA ALA A 31 -2.81 4.87 -37.18
C ALA A 31 -1.64 4.35 -36.31
N ALA A 32 -1.85 4.18 -35.00
CA ALA A 32 -0.85 3.67 -34.07
C ALA A 32 -0.69 2.13 -34.13
N TRP A 33 -1.62 1.43 -34.79
CA TRP A 33 -1.57 -0.02 -34.93
C TRP A 33 -0.65 -0.44 -36.08
N GLY A 34 0.23 -1.38 -35.80
CA GLY A 34 0.97 -2.17 -36.77
C GLY A 34 0.33 -3.54 -36.97
N LYS A 35 0.60 -4.15 -38.13
CA LYS A 35 0.17 -5.50 -38.49
C LYS A 35 1.37 -6.28 -38.99
N HIS A 36 1.56 -7.50 -38.48
CA HIS A 36 2.63 -8.40 -38.86
C HIS A 36 2.09 -9.83 -39.03
N THR A 37 2.38 -10.47 -40.15
CA THR A 37 2.11 -11.90 -40.32
C THR A 37 3.23 -12.69 -39.65
N LEU A 38 2.92 -13.49 -38.63
CA LEU A 38 3.89 -14.29 -37.89
C LEU A 38 4.06 -15.70 -38.48
N SER A 39 2.99 -16.29 -39.00
CA SER A 39 3.00 -17.59 -39.65
C SER A 39 2.01 -17.59 -40.81
N ALA A 40 2.33 -18.32 -41.88
CA ALA A 40 1.45 -18.48 -43.03
C ALA A 40 0.56 -19.73 -42.94
N SER A 41 0.97 -20.76 -42.17
CA SER A 41 0.21 -21.99 -41.96
C SER A 41 0.56 -22.62 -40.59
N PRO A 42 -0.38 -22.67 -39.62
CA PRO A 42 -1.64 -21.93 -39.62
C PRO A 42 -1.37 -20.43 -39.74
N LEU A 43 -2.25 -19.69 -40.41
CA LEU A 43 -2.09 -18.26 -40.53
C LEU A 43 -2.20 -17.61 -39.16
N THR A 44 -1.15 -16.94 -38.71
CA THR A 44 -1.14 -16.14 -37.48
C THR A 44 -0.77 -14.71 -37.83
N VAL A 45 -1.63 -13.77 -37.44
CA VAL A 45 -1.41 -12.33 -37.63
C VAL A 45 -1.37 -11.65 -36.27
N ALA A 46 -0.33 -10.85 -36.06
CA ALA A 46 -0.16 -9.98 -34.92
C ALA A 46 -0.57 -8.56 -35.27
N TYR A 47 -1.45 -7.99 -34.44
CA TYR A 47 -1.82 -6.58 -34.45
C TYR A 47 -1.25 -5.96 -33.18
N SER A 48 -0.46 -4.88 -33.29
CA SER A 48 0.19 -4.31 -32.11
C SER A 48 0.21 -2.79 -32.12
N VAL A 49 0.08 -2.20 -30.92
CA VAL A 49 0.44 -0.80 -30.69
C VAL A 49 1.78 -0.80 -29.99
N CYS A 50 2.79 -0.25 -30.66
CA CYS A 50 4.16 -0.26 -30.17
C CYS A 50 4.60 1.12 -29.72
N ARG A 51 5.52 1.14 -28.75
CA ARG A 51 6.26 2.34 -28.36
C ARG A 51 7.75 2.06 -28.32
N THR A 52 8.54 3.07 -28.61
CA THR A 52 9.99 3.01 -28.55
C THR A 52 10.48 3.43 -27.18
N VAL A 53 11.42 2.66 -26.63
CA VAL A 53 12.19 3.05 -25.46
C VAL A 53 13.48 3.70 -25.96
N GLU A 54 13.50 5.03 -26.01
CA GLU A 54 14.58 5.83 -26.59
C GLU A 54 15.96 5.44 -26.02
N SER A 55 16.03 5.18 -24.71
CA SER A 55 17.28 4.82 -24.03
C SER A 55 17.89 3.48 -24.45
N LYS A 56 17.16 2.62 -25.16
CA LYS A 56 17.60 1.24 -25.44
C LYS A 56 17.45 0.81 -26.89
N HIS A 57 16.91 1.65 -27.78
CA HIS A 57 16.50 1.25 -29.14
C HIS A 57 15.62 -0.01 -29.15
N VAL A 58 14.80 -0.20 -28.11
CA VAL A 58 13.89 -1.35 -27.99
C VAL A 58 12.48 -0.91 -28.34
N LEU A 59 11.84 -1.65 -29.24
CA LEU A 59 10.41 -1.51 -29.53
C LEU A 59 9.63 -2.44 -28.61
N LEU A 60 8.65 -1.89 -27.88
CA LEU A 60 7.78 -2.65 -27.00
C LEU A 60 6.33 -2.56 -27.45
N ALA A 61 5.66 -3.71 -27.51
CA ALA A 61 4.22 -3.76 -27.72
C ALA A 61 3.50 -3.40 -26.40
N ASP A 62 2.86 -2.25 -26.38
CA ASP A 62 1.98 -1.84 -25.29
C ASP A 62 0.64 -2.58 -25.37
N LYS A 63 0.18 -2.87 -26.58
CA LYS A 63 -0.98 -3.72 -26.87
C LYS A 63 -0.61 -4.70 -27.97
N LEU A 64 -1.05 -5.94 -27.85
CA LEU A 64 -0.84 -6.99 -28.82
C LEU A 64 -2.09 -7.86 -28.90
N VAL A 65 -2.59 -8.09 -30.11
CA VAL A 65 -3.66 -9.04 -30.42
C VAL A 65 -3.10 -10.03 -31.43
N LEU A 66 -3.09 -11.30 -31.04
CA LEU A 66 -2.73 -12.41 -31.91
C LEU A 66 -4.01 -13.09 -32.38
N LEU A 67 -4.15 -13.22 -33.69
CA LEU A 67 -5.25 -13.95 -34.31
C LEU A 67 -4.65 -15.07 -35.13
N SER A 68 -5.03 -16.32 -34.84
CA SER A 68 -4.61 -17.47 -35.65
C SER A 68 -5.80 -18.25 -36.19
N SER A 69 -5.77 -18.54 -37.49
CA SER A 69 -6.74 -19.43 -38.13
C SER A 69 -6.45 -20.87 -37.72
N GLY A 70 -7.37 -21.50 -36.99
CA GLY A 70 -7.39 -22.94 -36.78
C GLY A 70 -8.45 -23.60 -37.65
N VAL A 71 -8.44 -24.93 -37.69
CA VAL A 71 -9.49 -25.72 -38.35
C VAL A 71 -10.82 -25.44 -37.65
N GLY A 72 -11.73 -24.75 -38.35
CA GLY A 72 -13.07 -24.41 -37.87
C GLY A 72 -13.18 -23.32 -36.80
N CYS A 73 -12.08 -22.69 -36.35
CA CYS A 73 -12.16 -21.58 -35.39
C CYS A 73 -10.98 -20.60 -35.44
N VAL A 74 -11.23 -19.35 -35.02
CA VAL A 74 -10.18 -18.34 -34.86
C VAL A 74 -9.74 -18.28 -33.40
N THR A 75 -8.48 -18.59 -33.14
CA THR A 75 -7.88 -18.39 -31.82
C THR A 75 -7.47 -16.92 -31.66
N ARG A 76 -7.69 -16.39 -30.46
CA ARG A 76 -7.44 -14.98 -30.13
C ARG A 76 -6.74 -14.85 -28.80
N GLU A 77 -5.62 -14.14 -28.80
CA GLU A 77 -4.88 -13.82 -27.60
C GLU A 77 -4.62 -12.32 -27.53
N VAL A 78 -4.99 -11.72 -26.40
CA VAL A 78 -4.82 -10.29 -26.17
C VAL A 78 -3.83 -10.09 -25.04
N PHE A 79 -2.84 -9.22 -25.26
CA PHE A 79 -1.87 -8.81 -24.26
C PHE A 79 -1.86 -7.28 -24.15
N VAL A 80 -1.87 -6.78 -22.92
CA VAL A 80 -1.70 -5.35 -22.62
C VAL A 80 -0.56 -5.20 -21.63
N LYS A 81 0.48 -4.45 -22.00
CA LYS A 81 1.77 -4.38 -21.30
C LYS A 81 2.33 -5.75 -20.92
N GLY A 82 2.27 -6.70 -21.85
CA GLY A 82 2.75 -8.07 -21.67
C GLY A 82 1.88 -8.94 -20.75
N VAL A 83 0.74 -8.46 -20.27
CA VAL A 83 -0.20 -9.24 -19.45
C VAL A 83 -1.35 -9.73 -20.31
N ARG A 84 -1.56 -11.06 -20.33
CA ARG A 84 -2.65 -11.71 -21.07
C ARG A 84 -4.01 -11.29 -20.48
N GLN A 85 -4.92 -10.87 -21.34
CA GLN A 85 -6.28 -10.51 -20.99
C GLN A 85 -7.20 -11.70 -21.27
N HIS A 86 -7.83 -12.25 -20.23
CA HIS A 86 -8.71 -13.42 -20.34
C HIS A 86 -10.16 -13.05 -20.65
N ASP A 87 -10.62 -11.89 -20.20
CA ASP A 87 -12.05 -11.51 -20.23
C ASP A 87 -12.47 -10.74 -21.50
N VAL A 88 -11.68 -10.84 -22.57
CA VAL A 88 -11.93 -10.11 -23.83
C VAL A 88 -12.59 -11.04 -24.86
N ALA A 89 -13.80 -11.49 -24.53
CA ALA A 89 -14.62 -12.28 -25.43
C ALA A 89 -15.36 -11.38 -26.44
N CYS A 90 -15.15 -11.62 -27.73
CA CYS A 90 -15.67 -10.92 -28.90
C CYS A 90 -15.39 -11.76 -30.16
N ASP A 91 -16.44 -12.26 -30.82
CA ASP A 91 -16.27 -13.20 -31.94
C ASP A 91 -15.85 -12.49 -33.24
N ASP A 92 -16.16 -11.19 -33.36
CA ASP A 92 -15.69 -10.35 -34.46
C ASP A 92 -14.27 -9.80 -34.17
N PRO A 93 -13.26 -10.16 -34.99
CA PRO A 93 -11.91 -9.66 -34.84
C PRO A 93 -11.76 -8.13 -34.95
N ALA A 94 -12.58 -7.46 -35.76
CA ALA A 94 -12.53 -6.00 -35.91
C ALA A 94 -13.04 -5.28 -34.66
N LEU A 95 -14.15 -5.76 -34.08
CA LEU A 95 -14.66 -5.25 -32.81
C LEU A 95 -13.69 -5.55 -31.65
N LEU A 96 -13.00 -6.69 -31.68
CA LEU A 96 -11.96 -7.02 -30.72
C LEU A 96 -10.83 -5.98 -30.75
N LEU A 97 -10.32 -5.62 -31.93
CA LEU A 97 -9.29 -4.59 -32.07
C LEU A 97 -9.77 -3.24 -31.52
N GLY A 98 -11.00 -2.82 -31.86
CA GLY A 98 -11.59 -1.58 -31.32
C GLY A 98 -11.72 -1.58 -29.79
N ARG A 99 -12.11 -2.72 -29.20
CA ARG A 99 -12.16 -2.85 -27.73
C ARG A 99 -10.79 -2.76 -27.09
N VAL A 100 -9.77 -3.39 -27.66
CA VAL A 100 -8.40 -3.34 -27.16
C VAL A 100 -7.83 -1.93 -27.33
N ASP A 101 -8.16 -1.23 -28.41
CA ASP A 101 -7.80 0.17 -28.62
C ASP A 101 -8.37 1.09 -27.54
N ALA A 102 -9.64 0.88 -27.15
CA ALA A 102 -10.27 1.62 -26.06
C ALA A 102 -9.70 1.32 -24.65
N MET A 103 -8.95 0.22 -24.47
CA MET A 103 -8.36 -0.11 -23.17
C MET A 103 -7.31 0.92 -22.76
N SER A 104 -7.51 1.51 -21.58
CA SER A 104 -6.54 2.39 -20.96
C SER A 104 -5.43 1.58 -20.27
N ILE A 105 -4.18 1.90 -20.56
CA ILE A 105 -3.03 1.21 -19.98
C ILE A 105 -2.79 1.66 -18.54
N CYS A 106 -2.50 0.71 -17.64
CA CYS A 106 -2.15 1.02 -16.27
C CYS A 106 -0.82 1.78 -16.18
N SER A 107 -0.85 2.96 -15.57
CA SER A 107 0.32 3.81 -15.34
C SER A 107 1.28 3.28 -14.24
N GLY A 108 0.91 2.20 -13.55
CA GLY A 108 1.70 1.62 -12.47
C GLY A 108 1.53 2.33 -11.11
N ALA A 109 2.36 1.96 -10.15
CA ALA A 109 2.39 2.48 -8.79
C ALA A 109 3.24 3.76 -8.64
N GLY A 110 4.05 4.11 -9.64
CA GLY A 110 4.96 5.26 -9.63
C GLY A 110 6.20 4.97 -10.48
N THR A 111 7.26 5.77 -10.28
CA THR A 111 8.52 5.63 -11.03
C THR A 111 9.69 5.26 -10.12
N VAL A 112 10.74 4.71 -10.72
CA VAL A 112 12.01 4.40 -10.04
C VAL A 112 12.65 5.66 -9.44
N HIS A 113 12.46 6.83 -10.06
CA HIS A 113 12.93 8.10 -9.48
C HIS A 113 12.17 8.48 -8.21
N GLU A 114 10.86 8.22 -8.15
CA GLU A 114 10.04 8.48 -6.97
C GLU A 114 10.36 7.52 -5.80
N PHE A 115 10.65 6.27 -6.13
CA PHE A 115 10.91 5.20 -5.18
C PHE A 115 12.22 4.46 -5.48
N SER A 116 13.35 5.16 -5.49
CA SER A 116 14.65 4.54 -5.84
C SER A 116 15.03 3.33 -4.98
N PHE A 117 14.50 3.24 -3.76
CA PHE A 117 14.73 2.13 -2.85
C PHE A 117 14.08 0.79 -3.25
N VAL A 118 13.28 0.74 -4.32
CA VAL A 118 12.72 -0.52 -4.84
C VAL A 118 13.56 -1.14 -5.96
N ILE A 119 14.65 -0.50 -6.41
CA ILE A 119 15.61 -1.11 -7.32
C ILE A 119 16.16 -2.40 -6.67
N GLY A 120 16.09 -3.52 -7.39
CA GLY A 120 16.48 -4.85 -6.88
C GLY A 120 15.43 -5.56 -6.02
N SER A 121 14.22 -4.99 -5.86
CA SER A 121 13.14 -5.65 -5.13
C SER A 121 12.41 -6.68 -5.99
N ASN A 122 12.43 -7.94 -5.58
CA ASN A 122 11.64 -9.01 -6.19
C ASN A 122 10.12 -8.88 -5.93
N LYS A 123 9.66 -7.84 -5.22
CA LYS A 123 8.23 -7.65 -4.89
C LYS A 123 7.49 -6.79 -5.91
N VAL A 124 8.20 -6.15 -6.83
CA VAL A 124 7.63 -5.26 -7.84
C VAL A 124 8.10 -5.68 -9.24
N LEU A 125 7.34 -5.30 -10.25
CA LEU A 125 7.78 -5.33 -11.64
C LEU A 125 8.36 -3.96 -11.98
N LEU A 126 9.48 -3.94 -12.69
CA LEU A 126 10.16 -2.74 -13.14
C LEU A 126 10.21 -2.71 -14.68
N PRO A 127 9.07 -2.51 -15.37
CA PRO A 127 9.10 -2.21 -16.80
C PRO A 127 9.74 -0.83 -16.99
N GLU A 128 10.99 -0.84 -17.45
CA GLU A 128 11.87 0.31 -17.66
C GLU A 128 12.05 1.16 -16.38
N THR A 129 11.33 2.27 -16.29
CA THR A 129 11.38 3.26 -15.21
C THR A 129 10.09 3.28 -14.40
N SER A 130 9.06 2.57 -14.84
CA SER A 130 7.78 2.46 -14.14
C SER A 130 7.80 1.30 -13.16
N ILE A 131 7.14 1.47 -12.02
CA ILE A 131 7.01 0.44 -10.99
C ILE A 131 5.58 -0.07 -11.06
N SER A 132 5.41 -1.38 -11.18
CA SER A 132 4.10 -2.02 -11.18
C SER A 132 4.02 -3.15 -10.16
N SER A 133 2.81 -3.47 -9.72
CA SER A 133 2.58 -4.68 -8.94
C SER A 133 2.75 -5.92 -9.81
N LYS A 134 3.25 -7.02 -9.24
CA LYS A 134 3.24 -8.34 -9.89
C LYS A 134 1.84 -8.84 -10.23
N LYS A 135 0.82 -8.30 -9.56
CA LYS A 135 -0.60 -8.58 -9.80
C LYS A 135 -1.27 -7.51 -10.68
N CYS A 136 -0.48 -6.69 -11.38
CA CYS A 136 -1.03 -5.70 -12.30
C CYS A 136 -1.61 -6.41 -13.52
N GLN A 137 -2.83 -6.06 -13.91
CA GLN A 137 -3.49 -6.63 -15.09
C GLN A 137 -3.17 -5.87 -16.39
N GLY A 138 -2.21 -4.94 -16.38
CA GLY A 138 -1.84 -4.13 -17.55
C GLY A 138 -2.85 -3.02 -17.91
N VAL A 139 -4.12 -3.17 -17.54
CA VAL A 139 -5.21 -2.22 -17.83
C VAL A 139 -5.62 -1.37 -16.63
N SER A 140 -6.25 -0.24 -16.92
CA SER A 140 -6.67 0.79 -15.98
C SER A 140 -8.14 1.14 -16.20
N THR A 141 -8.82 1.61 -15.16
CA THR A 141 -10.19 2.13 -15.26
C THR A 141 -10.11 3.65 -15.10
N GLU A 142 -10.62 4.40 -16.08
CA GLU A 142 -10.63 5.88 -16.07
C GLU A 142 -9.24 6.53 -15.95
N GLY A 143 -8.20 5.93 -16.53
CA GLY A 143 -6.82 6.45 -16.46
C GLY A 143 -6.18 6.38 -15.07
N LYS A 144 -6.84 5.76 -14.08
CA LYS A 144 -6.30 5.58 -12.73
C LYS A 144 -5.55 4.24 -12.62
N PRO A 145 -4.47 4.17 -11.83
CA PRO A 145 -3.81 2.89 -11.55
C PRO A 145 -4.80 1.81 -11.08
N CYS A 146 -4.58 0.60 -11.57
CA CYS A 146 -5.34 -0.57 -11.12
C CYS A 146 -5.22 -0.75 -9.60
N VAL A 147 -6.16 -1.48 -9.00
CA VAL A 147 -6.24 -1.67 -7.54
C VAL A 147 -4.92 -2.20 -6.97
N ALA A 148 -4.30 -3.18 -7.62
CA ALA A 148 -3.01 -3.74 -7.19
C ALA A 148 -1.89 -2.69 -7.17
N CYS A 149 -1.78 -1.85 -8.21
CA CYS A 149 -0.79 -0.77 -8.29
C CYS A 149 -1.08 0.36 -7.30
N ARG A 150 -2.35 0.67 -7.04
CA ARG A 150 -2.78 1.66 -6.03
C ARG A 150 -2.39 1.23 -4.62
N HIS A 151 -2.61 -0.03 -4.28
CA HIS A 151 -2.23 -0.60 -2.99
C HIS A 151 -0.70 -0.61 -2.83
N LEU A 152 0.01 -1.01 -3.89
CA LEU A 152 1.47 -0.96 -3.91
C LEU A 152 1.99 0.48 -3.69
N ARG A 153 1.42 1.48 -4.37
CA ARG A 153 1.80 2.89 -4.18
C ARG A 153 1.66 3.32 -2.72
N LYS A 154 0.54 2.99 -2.07
CA LYS A 154 0.34 3.27 -0.63
C LYS A 154 1.39 2.58 0.24
N ALA A 155 1.74 1.33 -0.06
CA ALA A 155 2.79 0.61 0.66
C ALA A 155 4.18 1.28 0.47
N LEU A 156 4.53 1.70 -0.74
CA LEU A 156 5.79 2.40 -1.03
C LEU A 156 5.88 3.75 -0.33
N LEU A 157 4.80 4.54 -0.33
CA LEU A 157 4.73 5.81 0.41
C LEU A 157 4.92 5.60 1.91
N ASN A 158 4.29 4.56 2.48
CA ASN A 158 4.47 4.20 3.88
C ASN A 158 5.91 3.77 4.19
N GLN A 159 6.54 2.97 3.31
CA GLN A 159 7.93 2.57 3.47
C GLN A 159 8.88 3.76 3.42
N ARG A 160 8.68 4.69 2.48
CA ARG A 160 9.42 5.96 2.39
C ARG A 160 9.29 6.79 3.67
N SER A 161 8.07 6.91 4.19
CA SER A 161 7.79 7.60 5.46
C SER A 161 8.51 6.95 6.65
N ARG A 162 8.46 5.62 6.76
CA ARG A 162 9.17 4.87 7.83
C ARG A 162 10.68 5.07 7.75
N LYS A 163 11.28 5.00 6.55
CA LYS A 163 12.72 5.27 6.35
C LYS A 163 13.10 6.68 6.79
N ARG A 164 12.29 7.69 6.44
CA ARG A 164 12.49 9.08 6.88
C ARG A 164 12.39 9.26 8.39
N ARG A 165 11.47 8.55 9.06
CA ARG A 165 11.34 8.57 10.53
C ARG A 165 12.54 7.91 11.21
N SER A 166 12.96 6.74 10.71
CA SER A 166 14.09 5.98 11.25
C SER A 166 15.39 6.79 11.29
N LEU A 167 15.68 7.59 10.27
CA LEU A 167 16.88 8.44 10.23
C LEU A 167 16.93 9.46 11.39
N ASN A 168 15.77 9.89 11.90
CA ASN A 168 15.66 10.86 12.98
C ASN A 168 15.27 10.22 14.32
N GLU A 169 15.14 8.89 14.38
CA GLU A 169 14.60 8.20 15.54
C GLU A 169 15.58 8.25 16.71
N ALA A 170 16.87 8.02 16.47
CA ALA A 170 17.90 8.12 17.51
C ALA A 170 17.96 9.52 18.15
N ALA A 171 17.91 10.58 17.32
CA ALA A 171 17.90 11.95 17.78
C ALA A 171 16.64 12.29 18.60
N ARG A 172 15.47 11.79 18.19
CA ARG A 172 14.20 11.96 18.93
C ARG A 172 14.19 11.22 20.25
N ILE A 173 14.66 9.97 20.27
CA ILE A 173 14.76 9.16 21.49
C ILE A 173 15.72 9.82 22.48
N SER A 174 16.87 10.33 22.01
CA SER A 174 17.84 11.04 22.83
C SER A 174 17.24 12.30 23.46
N LYS A 175 16.59 13.16 22.67
CA LYS A 175 15.90 14.36 23.20
C LYS A 175 14.82 14.00 24.22
N ARG A 176 14.02 12.97 23.96
CA ARG A 176 12.96 12.50 24.87
C ARG A 176 13.54 11.98 26.19
N ARG A 177 14.63 11.22 26.14
CA ARG A 177 15.35 10.76 27.33
C ARG A 177 15.90 11.93 28.16
N GLY A 178 16.48 12.94 27.51
CA GLY A 178 16.96 14.15 28.19
C GLY A 178 15.84 14.89 28.92
N ALA A 179 14.72 15.12 28.25
CA ALA A 179 13.54 15.76 28.86
C ALA A 179 13.00 14.98 30.06
N LEU A 180 12.89 13.65 29.93
CA LEU A 180 12.42 12.77 31.01
C LEU A 180 13.40 12.77 32.21
N ALA A 181 14.71 12.73 31.94
CA ALA A 181 15.71 12.80 33.01
C ALA A 181 15.62 14.14 33.78
N GLN A 182 15.36 15.24 33.08
CA GLN A 182 15.19 16.55 33.71
C GLN A 182 13.93 16.62 34.57
N THR A 183 12.79 16.09 34.11
CA THR A 183 11.57 16.04 34.91
C THR A 183 11.74 15.14 36.14
N THR A 184 12.38 13.98 36.01
CA THR A 184 12.71 13.12 37.16
C THR A 184 13.59 13.85 38.18
N ARG A 185 14.61 14.60 37.75
CA ARG A 185 15.45 15.41 38.66
C ARG A 185 14.63 16.46 39.42
N ARG A 186 13.75 17.20 38.72
CA ARG A 186 12.87 18.21 39.33
C ARG A 186 11.91 17.59 40.35
N LEU A 187 11.33 16.44 40.04
CA LEU A 187 10.42 15.73 40.94
C LEU A 187 11.14 15.21 42.18
N LYS A 188 12.35 14.66 42.04
CA LYS A 188 13.19 14.27 43.17
C LYS A 188 13.52 15.45 44.09
N ALA A 189 13.88 16.59 43.51
CA ALA A 189 14.15 17.81 44.28
C ALA A 189 12.91 18.25 45.07
N LYS A 190 11.73 18.28 44.43
CA LYS A 190 10.47 18.61 45.12
C LYS A 190 10.14 17.61 46.24
N LEU A 191 10.30 16.31 45.99
CA LEU A 191 10.11 15.29 47.02
C LEU A 191 11.02 15.52 48.21
N SER A 192 12.31 15.77 47.98
CA SER A 192 13.26 16.04 49.07
C SER A 192 12.89 17.28 49.90
N LEU A 193 12.35 18.31 49.25
CA LEU A 193 11.86 19.51 49.92
C LEU A 193 10.64 19.19 50.78
N TYR A 194 9.64 18.49 50.23
CA TYR A 194 8.44 18.12 50.96
C TYR A 194 8.75 17.20 52.15
N THR A 195 9.67 16.25 52.00
CA THR A 195 10.12 15.39 53.11
C THR A 195 10.70 16.23 54.26
N ARG A 196 11.61 17.16 53.97
CA ARG A 196 12.19 18.07 54.98
C ARG A 196 11.12 18.95 55.64
N THR A 197 10.19 19.48 54.86
CA THR A 197 9.09 20.30 55.40
C THR A 197 8.20 19.48 56.33
N ILE A 198 7.88 18.24 55.98
CA ILE A 198 7.10 17.34 56.82
C ILE A 198 7.85 17.02 58.12
N GLU A 199 9.15 16.73 58.05
CA GLU A 199 9.97 16.49 59.26
C GLU A 199 10.00 17.72 60.17
N LYS A 200 10.20 18.91 59.61
CA LYS A 200 10.17 20.17 60.38
C LYS A 200 8.81 20.39 61.03
N LEU A 201 7.72 20.17 60.30
CA LEU A 201 6.36 20.30 60.84
C LEU A 201 6.09 19.27 61.93
N LYS A 202 6.58 18.03 61.78
CA LYS A 202 6.50 17.00 62.83
C LYS A 202 7.25 17.44 64.09
N GLN A 203 8.48 17.94 63.94
CA GLN A 203 9.29 18.43 65.05
C GLN A 203 8.62 19.60 65.77
N GLN A 204 8.18 20.62 65.03
CA GLN A 204 7.44 21.76 65.59
C GLN A 204 6.15 21.32 66.29
N SER A 205 5.43 20.35 65.73
CA SER A 205 4.22 19.80 66.36
C SER A 205 4.53 19.00 67.65
N GLY A 206 5.71 18.37 67.74
CA GLY A 206 6.17 17.70 68.96
C GLY A 206 6.52 18.71 70.06
N GLU A 207 7.28 19.76 69.71
CA GLU A 207 7.71 20.82 70.64
C GLU A 207 6.54 21.65 71.19
N LEU A 208 5.51 21.90 70.36
CA LEU A 208 4.33 22.68 70.74
C LEU A 208 3.30 21.91 71.59
N LYS A 209 3.26 20.57 71.51
CA LYS A 209 2.14 19.79 72.09
C LYS A 209 2.19 19.64 73.60
N GLU A 210 3.37 19.54 74.20
CA GLU A 210 3.47 19.30 75.65
C GLU A 210 3.69 20.59 76.43
N SER A 211 4.61 21.45 75.97
CA SER A 211 4.96 22.69 76.68
C SER A 211 3.83 23.73 76.68
N ALA A 212 3.20 23.98 75.52
CA ALA A 212 2.15 24.99 75.41
C ALA A 212 0.83 24.53 76.05
N LEU A 213 0.54 23.23 76.02
CA LEU A 213 -0.62 22.66 76.69
C LEU A 213 -0.43 22.65 78.22
N ALA A 214 0.75 22.27 78.71
CA ALA A 214 1.08 22.30 80.14
C ALA A 214 0.98 23.73 80.70
N ASN A 215 1.60 24.71 80.03
CA ASN A 215 1.55 26.12 80.45
C ASN A 215 0.11 26.68 80.47
N ARG A 216 -0.71 26.33 79.46
CA ARG A 216 -2.13 26.73 79.45
C ARG A 216 -2.94 26.01 80.51
N LEU A 217 -2.71 24.72 80.75
CA LEU A 217 -3.38 23.98 81.83
C LEU A 217 -3.05 24.57 83.20
N GLU A 218 -1.80 24.96 83.46
CA GLU A 218 -1.36 25.59 84.71
C GLU A 218 -2.02 26.95 84.96
N SER A 219 -2.32 27.70 83.91
CA SER A 219 -3.03 28.98 84.01
C SER A 219 -4.53 28.85 84.30
N LEU A 220 -5.11 27.65 84.15
CA LEU A 220 -6.54 27.43 84.33
C LEU A 220 -6.91 27.11 85.79
N PRO A 221 -8.10 27.54 86.26
CA PRO A 221 -8.65 27.16 87.56
C PRO A 221 -8.76 25.62 87.73
N PRO A 222 -8.62 25.10 88.97
CA PRO A 222 -8.49 23.66 89.21
C PRO A 222 -9.63 22.79 88.64
N LYS A 223 -10.88 23.27 88.71
CA LYS A 223 -12.04 22.55 88.18
C LYS A 223 -12.04 22.44 86.65
N GLN A 224 -11.60 23.49 85.96
CA GLN A 224 -11.52 23.52 84.49
C GLN A 224 -10.35 22.67 84.00
N ARG A 225 -9.21 22.68 84.72
CA ARG A 225 -8.06 21.83 84.41
C ARG A 225 -8.42 20.34 84.47
N LEU A 226 -9.12 19.91 85.53
CA LEU A 226 -9.60 18.53 85.69
C LEU A 226 -10.53 18.10 84.54
N ALA A 227 -11.48 18.94 84.17
CA ALA A 227 -12.41 18.66 83.07
C ALA A 227 -11.68 18.50 81.72
N VAL A 228 -10.75 19.40 81.41
CA VAL A 228 -9.94 19.33 80.18
C VAL A 228 -9.08 18.06 80.15
N MET A 229 -8.44 17.71 81.28
CA MET A 229 -7.65 16.47 81.37
C MET A 229 -8.51 15.20 81.21
N GLN A 230 -9.71 15.17 81.79
CA GLN A 230 -10.64 14.06 81.61
C GLN A 230 -11.05 13.88 80.14
N CYS A 231 -11.36 14.96 79.43
CA CYS A 231 -11.67 14.90 77.99
C CYS A 231 -10.50 14.36 77.16
N PHE A 232 -9.26 14.75 77.46
CA PHE A 232 -8.08 14.20 76.78
C PHE A 232 -7.84 12.71 77.09
N GLN A 233 -8.12 12.27 78.32
CA GLN A 233 -8.00 10.87 78.72
C GLN A 233 -9.06 9.99 78.07
N GLU A 234 -10.30 10.48 77.92
CA GLU A 234 -11.36 9.77 77.21
C GLU A 234 -11.09 9.68 75.70
N ALA A 235 -10.59 10.76 75.09
CA ALA A 235 -10.23 10.78 73.67
C ALA A 235 -9.06 9.83 73.34
N ARG A 236 -8.14 9.60 74.27
CA ARG A 236 -7.03 8.63 74.11
C ARG A 236 -7.45 7.16 74.24
N ARG A 237 -8.62 6.87 74.81
CA ARG A 237 -9.15 5.51 74.99
C ARG A 237 -9.98 5.02 73.80
N LYS A 238 -10.29 5.89 72.85
CA LYS A 238 -10.91 5.55 71.55
C LYS A 238 -9.83 5.46 70.47
#